data_AF-A0A942LA01-F1
#
_entry.id   AF-A0A942LA01-F1
#
_cell.length_a   1.000
_cell.length_b   1.000
_cell.length_c   1.000
_cell.angle_alpha   90.00
_cell.angle_beta   90.00
_cell.angle_gamma   90.00
#
_symmetry.space_group_name_H-M   'P 1'
#
loop_
_entity.id
_entity.type
_entity.pdbx_description
1 polymer ?
#
loop_
_entity_poly.entity_id
_entity_poly.type
_entity_poly.pdbx_seq_one_letter_code
_entity_poly.pdbx_strand_id
1 'polypeptide(L)'
;MNQPLAYIHPGAKIARNVVVEPFTTIHNNVTIGSGTWIGSNVTIMEGARIGSNCRIFPGAVISAIPQDLKFEGEDSLTIIGDNVTIRECVTINRGTSASGKTEIGN
;
A
#
# COMPACT_ATOMS: atom_id res chain seq x y z
N MET A 1 5.90 -13.53 7.59
CA MET A 1 4.98 -14.66 7.87
C MET A 1 3.66 -14.29 7.22
N ASN A 2 3.21 -15.05 6.23
CA ASN A 2 1.95 -14.79 5.53
C ASN A 2 0.87 -15.63 6.20
N GLN A 3 -0.15 -14.98 6.76
CA GLN A 3 -1.30 -15.68 7.30
C GLN A 3 -2.18 -16.20 6.16
N PRO A 4 -2.74 -17.42 6.25
CA PRO A 4 -3.48 -18.06 5.15
C PRO A 4 -4.77 -17.33 4.76
N LEU A 5 -5.24 -16.41 5.58
CA LEU A 5 -6.46 -15.63 5.37
C LEU A 5 -6.21 -14.26 4.70
N ALA A 6 -4.96 -13.94 4.37
CA ALA A 6 -4.65 -12.74 3.58
C ALA A 6 -4.74 -13.07 2.08
N TYR A 7 -5.28 -12.15 1.30
CA TYR A 7 -5.21 -12.22 -0.16
C TYR A 7 -4.01 -11.42 -0.65
N ILE A 8 -3.09 -12.09 -1.35
CA ILE A 8 -1.93 -11.44 -1.96
C ILE A 8 -1.92 -11.83 -3.44
N HIS A 9 -2.06 -10.83 -4.31
CA HIS A 9 -1.98 -11.05 -5.74
C HIS A 9 -0.58 -11.60 -6.10
N PRO A 10 -0.47 -12.64 -6.96
CA PRO A 10 0.82 -13.28 -7.28
C PRO A 10 1.84 -12.35 -7.97
N GLY A 11 1.37 -11.25 -8.58
CA GLY A 11 2.23 -10.21 -9.16
C GLY A 11 2.78 -9.17 -8.16
N ALA A 12 2.37 -9.21 -6.89
CA ALA A 12 2.90 -8.33 -5.86
C ALA A 12 4.35 -8.72 -5.50
N LYS A 13 5.22 -7.73 -5.32
CA LYS A 13 6.64 -7.94 -4.97
C LYS A 13 6.87 -7.59 -3.51
N ILE A 14 6.89 -8.61 -2.65
CA ILE A 14 6.97 -8.44 -1.20
C ILE A 14 8.27 -9.07 -0.68
N ALA A 15 9.01 -8.32 0.14
CA ALA A 15 10.22 -8.86 0.77
C ALA A 15 9.91 -10.02 1.73
N ARG A 16 10.84 -10.99 1.84
CA ARG A 16 10.62 -12.27 2.55
C ARG A 16 10.24 -12.14 4.03
N ASN A 17 10.69 -11.08 4.69
CA ASN A 17 10.47 -10.84 6.12
C ASN A 17 9.30 -9.90 6.43
N VAL A 18 8.49 -9.54 5.43
CA VAL A 18 7.24 -8.80 5.65
C VAL A 18 6.25 -9.67 6.43
N VAL A 19 5.49 -9.03 7.30
CA VAL A 19 4.38 -9.65 8.03
C VAL A 19 3.08 -9.10 7.49
N VAL A 20 2.18 -10.01 7.08
CA VAL A 20 0.85 -9.68 6.59
C VAL A 20 -0.16 -10.41 7.45
N GLU A 21 -0.93 -9.65 8.22
CA GLU A 21 -1.97 -10.15 9.11
C GLU A 21 -3.23 -10.58 8.34
N PRO A 22 -4.15 -11.33 8.95
CA PRO A 22 -5.36 -11.87 8.29
C PRO A 22 -6.25 -10.80 7.66
N PHE A 23 -6.98 -11.20 6.62
CA PHE A 23 -7.99 -10.38 5.92
C PHE A 23 -7.44 -9.14 5.20
N THR A 24 -6.12 -8.97 5.18
CA THR A 24 -5.46 -7.96 4.37
C THR A 24 -5.46 -8.38 2.90
N THR A 25 -5.72 -7.40 2.04
CA THR A 25 -5.79 -7.57 0.59
C THR A 25 -4.68 -6.74 -0.06
N ILE A 26 -3.80 -7.40 -0.81
CA ILE A 26 -2.71 -6.77 -1.55
C ILE A 26 -2.90 -7.05 -3.03
N HIS A 27 -3.11 -6.01 -3.81
CA HIS A 27 -3.36 -6.09 -5.25
C HIS A 27 -2.08 -6.29 -6.07
N ASN A 28 -2.26 -6.42 -7.39
CA ASN A 28 -1.15 -6.45 -8.33
C ASN A 28 -0.38 -5.12 -8.32
N ASN A 29 0.81 -5.09 -8.93
CA ASN A 29 1.57 -3.84 -9.07
C ASN A 29 1.83 -3.13 -7.73
N VAL A 30 2.07 -3.91 -6.68
CA VAL A 30 2.46 -3.45 -5.35
C VAL A 30 3.88 -3.90 -5.04
N THR A 31 4.68 -3.03 -4.44
CA THR A 31 6.00 -3.40 -3.88
C THR A 31 6.09 -3.04 -2.40
N ILE A 32 6.63 -3.95 -1.58
CA ILE A 32 6.75 -3.74 -0.13
C ILE A 32 8.15 -4.13 0.34
N GLY A 33 8.83 -3.17 0.97
CA GLY A 33 10.18 -3.30 1.51
C GLY A 33 10.28 -4.19 2.75
N SER A 34 11.52 -4.53 3.12
CA SER A 34 11.80 -5.49 4.19
C SER A 34 11.40 -4.96 5.57
N GLY A 35 11.00 -5.87 6.46
CA GLY A 35 10.69 -5.52 7.86
C GLY A 35 9.38 -4.74 8.06
N THR A 36 8.65 -4.45 6.99
CA THR A 36 7.33 -3.83 7.06
C THR A 36 6.30 -4.79 7.66
N TRP A 37 5.48 -4.28 8.58
CA TRP A 37 4.35 -4.97 9.19
C TRP A 37 3.04 -4.36 8.72
N ILE A 38 2.13 -5.22 8.29
CA ILE A 38 0.81 -4.87 7.76
C ILE A 38 -0.24 -5.53 8.63
N GLY A 39 -0.98 -4.71 9.37
CA GLY A 39 -2.08 -5.11 10.23
C GLY A 39 -3.24 -5.75 9.47
N SER A 40 -4.24 -6.22 10.20
CA SER A 40 -5.39 -6.93 9.62
C SER A 40 -6.34 -5.98 8.89
N ASN A 41 -7.09 -6.50 7.92
CA ASN A 41 -8.08 -5.71 7.16
C ASN A 41 -7.49 -4.47 6.47
N VAL A 42 -6.19 -4.48 6.14
CA VAL A 42 -5.58 -3.42 5.33
C VAL A 42 -5.85 -3.71 3.86
N THR A 43 -6.14 -2.67 3.09
CA THR A 43 -6.28 -2.77 1.63
C THR A 43 -5.16 -2.00 0.96
N ILE A 44 -4.30 -2.69 0.21
CA ILE A 44 -3.21 -2.09 -0.56
C ILE A 44 -3.50 -2.30 -2.04
N MET A 45 -3.92 -1.23 -2.70
CA MET A 45 -4.35 -1.24 -4.09
C MET A 45 -3.17 -1.03 -5.05
N GLU A 46 -3.45 -1.19 -6.35
CA GLU A 46 -2.43 -1.11 -7.40
C GLU A 46 -1.71 0.25 -7.42
N GLY A 47 -0.40 0.23 -7.66
CA GLY A 47 0.43 1.45 -7.72
C GLY A 47 1.16 1.78 -6.41
N ALA A 48 0.95 1.02 -5.34
CA ALA A 48 1.66 1.23 -4.07
C ALA A 48 3.14 0.84 -4.16
N ARG A 49 4.02 1.71 -3.65
CA ARG A 49 5.45 1.48 -3.42
C ARG A 49 5.75 1.79 -1.96
N ILE A 50 5.85 0.75 -1.14
CA ILE A 50 6.01 0.88 0.31
C ILE A 50 7.44 0.49 0.69
N GLY A 51 8.09 1.36 1.44
CA GLY A 51 9.43 1.17 1.96
C GLY A 51 9.55 0.08 3.01
N SER A 52 10.69 0.11 3.69
CA SER A 52 11.10 -0.83 4.74
C SER A 52 10.70 -0.34 6.12
N ASN A 53 10.51 -1.30 7.03
CA ASN A 53 10.22 -1.05 8.45
C ASN A 53 8.98 -0.15 8.69
N CYS A 54 8.04 -0.14 7.75
CA CYS A 54 6.77 0.57 7.95
C CYS A 54 5.85 -0.21 8.90
N ARG A 55 4.94 0.50 9.55
CA ARG A 55 3.85 -0.09 10.35
C ARG A 55 2.53 0.44 9.84
N ILE A 56 1.73 -0.44 9.24
CA ILE A 56 0.43 -0.08 8.68
C ILE A 56 -0.66 -0.74 9.52
N PHE A 57 -1.44 0.09 10.21
CA PHE A 57 -2.43 -0.37 11.18
C PHE A 57 -3.77 -0.76 10.51
N PRO A 58 -4.63 -1.50 11.24
CA PRO A 58 -5.84 -2.08 10.67
C PRO A 58 -6.79 -1.08 9.99
N GLY A 59 -7.43 -1.54 8.91
CA GLY A 59 -8.42 -0.76 8.16
C GLY A 59 -7.85 0.34 7.27
N ALA A 60 -6.53 0.52 7.20
CA ALA A 60 -5.93 1.48 6.28
C ALA A 60 -6.16 1.09 4.81
N VAL A 61 -6.37 2.09 3.95
CA VAL A 61 -6.55 1.92 2.50
C VAL A 61 -5.47 2.72 1.78
N ILE A 62 -4.60 2.02 1.06
CA ILE A 62 -3.42 2.58 0.41
C ILE A 62 -3.52 2.44 -1.10
N SER A 63 -3.20 3.52 -1.82
CA SER A 63 -3.16 3.62 -3.28
C SER A 63 -4.51 3.45 -3.99
N ALA A 64 -5.61 3.74 -3.31
CA ALA A 64 -6.90 3.87 -3.99
C ALA A 64 -6.84 4.97 -5.06
N ILE A 65 -7.70 4.85 -6.07
CA ILE A 65 -7.80 5.87 -7.13
C ILE A 65 -8.07 7.25 -6.52
N PRO A 66 -7.57 8.33 -7.15
CA PRO A 66 -7.86 9.69 -6.69
C PRO A 66 -9.36 9.95 -6.64
N GLN A 67 -9.77 10.76 -5.66
CA GLN A 67 -11.15 11.27 -5.58
C GLN A 67 -11.37 12.51 -6.46
N ASP A 68 -10.33 12.99 -7.15
CA ASP A 68 -10.43 14.10 -8.09
C ASP A 68 -11.31 13.69 -9.27
N LEU A 69 -12.34 14.49 -9.58
CA LEU A 69 -13.26 14.25 -10.69
C LEU A 69 -12.58 14.31 -12.06
N LYS A 70 -11.36 14.86 -12.16
CA LYS A 70 -10.56 14.90 -13.39
C LYS A 70 -9.78 13.62 -13.64
N PHE A 71 -9.84 12.65 -12.73
CA PHE A 71 -9.13 11.38 -12.88
C PHE A 71 -9.82 10.52 -13.95
N GLU A 72 -9.09 10.19 -15.01
CA GLU A 72 -9.60 9.50 -16.20
C GLU A 72 -8.99 8.09 -16.34
N GLY A 73 -8.43 7.55 -15.26
CA GLY A 73 -7.78 6.24 -15.26
C GLY A 73 -6.29 6.27 -15.60
N GLU A 74 -5.66 7.44 -15.58
CA GLU A 74 -4.22 7.54 -15.82
C GLU A 74 -3.39 6.74 -14.82
N ASP A 75 -2.22 6.28 -15.28
CA ASP A 75 -1.25 5.59 -14.42
C ASP A 75 -0.68 6.58 -13.39
N SER A 76 -0.72 6.19 -12.12
CA SER A 76 -0.13 6.97 -11.04
C SER A 76 0.21 6.09 -9.84
N LEU A 77 1.00 6.64 -8.91
CA LEU A 77 1.57 5.86 -7.80
C LEU A 77 1.26 6.48 -6.42
N THR A 78 1.41 5.64 -5.40
CA THR A 78 1.64 6.07 -4.02
C THR A 78 3.01 5.58 -3.60
N ILE A 79 3.88 6.47 -3.14
CA ILE A 79 5.22 6.13 -2.65
C ILE A 79 5.28 6.46 -1.16
N ILE A 80 5.56 5.45 -0.35
CA ILE A 80 5.76 5.56 1.10
C ILE A 80 7.20 5.16 1.35
N GLY A 81 7.97 6.06 1.95
CA GLY A 81 9.37 5.83 2.33
C GLY A 81 9.51 4.87 3.52
N ASP A 82 10.70 4.84 4.10
CA ASP A 82 11.03 3.91 5.18
C ASP A 82 10.56 4.42 6.55
N ASN A 83 10.35 3.50 7.50
CA ASN A 83 10.04 3.80 8.91
C ASN A 83 8.74 4.61 9.13
N VAL A 84 7.83 4.60 8.16
CA VAL A 84 6.54 5.30 8.27
C VAL A 84 5.55 4.50 9.12
N THR A 85 4.86 5.18 10.03
CA THR A 85 3.73 4.62 10.78
C THR A 85 2.41 5.21 10.27
N ILE A 86 1.54 4.35 9.76
CA ILE A 86 0.22 4.68 9.24
C ILE A 86 -0.81 4.09 10.19
N ARG A 87 -1.59 4.95 10.86
CA ARG A 87 -2.59 4.53 11.85
C ARG A 87 -3.88 4.00 11.20
N GLU A 88 -4.77 3.52 12.04
CA GLU A 88 -6.03 2.87 11.68
C GLU A 88 -6.86 3.76 10.76
N CYS A 89 -7.52 3.14 9.78
CA CYS A 89 -8.46 3.79 8.86
C CYS A 89 -7.90 4.96 8.03
N VAL A 90 -6.57 5.15 7.99
CA VAL A 90 -5.97 6.16 7.11
C VAL A 90 -6.18 5.76 5.65
N THR A 91 -6.59 6.74 4.84
CA THR A 91 -6.72 6.60 3.39
C THR A 91 -5.65 7.43 2.69
N ILE A 92 -4.86 6.81 1.83
CA ILE A 92 -3.87 7.48 0.98
C ILE A 92 -4.14 7.11 -0.46
N ASN A 93 -4.56 8.07 -1.27
CA ASN A 93 -4.83 7.85 -2.68
C ASN A 93 -3.54 8.02 -3.51
N ARG A 94 -3.47 7.36 -4.67
CA ARG A 94 -2.41 7.61 -5.66
C ARG A 94 -2.59 8.99 -6.31
N GLY A 95 -1.60 9.44 -7.07
CA GLY A 95 -1.63 10.75 -7.70
C GLY A 95 -2.61 10.85 -8.88
N THR A 96 -2.70 12.03 -9.49
CA THR A 96 -3.36 12.25 -10.78
C THR A 96 -2.31 12.59 -11.84
N SER A 97 -2.72 12.82 -13.08
CA SER A 97 -1.88 13.34 -14.17
C SER A 97 -1.10 14.62 -13.84
N ALA A 98 -1.54 15.38 -12.81
CA ALA A 98 -0.85 16.60 -12.38
C ALA A 98 0.51 16.33 -11.71
N SER A 99 0.65 15.23 -10.96
CA SER A 99 1.89 14.87 -10.26
C SER A 99 2.44 13.49 -10.62
N GLY A 100 1.57 12.60 -11.09
CA GLY A 100 1.83 11.17 -11.29
C GLY A 100 1.95 10.36 -10.00
N LYS A 101 2.02 11.02 -8.83
CA LYS A 101 2.32 10.34 -7.56
C LYS A 101 1.86 11.12 -6.32
N THR A 102 1.59 10.37 -5.26
CA THR A 102 1.50 10.84 -3.86
C THR A 102 2.71 10.30 -3.11
N GLU A 103 3.46 11.15 -2.40
CA GLU A 103 4.69 10.74 -1.69
C GLU A 103 4.61 11.05 -0.19
N ILE A 104 5.04 10.11 0.66
CA ILE A 104 5.10 10.24 2.11
C ILE A 104 6.47 9.75 2.61
N GLY A 105 7.17 10.58 3.36
CA GLY A 105 8.51 10.27 3.88
C GLY A 105 9.62 10.49 2.85
N ASN A 106 10.85 10.16 3.25
CA ASN A 106 12.07 10.18 2.44
C ASN A 106 12.84 8.87 2.64
#